data_AF-A0A1H8I362-F1
#
_entry.id   AF-A0A1H8I362-F1
#
_cell.length_a   1.000
_cell.length_b   1.000
_cell.length_c   1.000
_cell.angle_alpha   90.00
_cell.angle_beta   90.00
_cell.angle_gamma   90.00
#
_symmetry.space_group_name_H-M   'P 1'
#
loop_
_entity.id
_entity.type
_entity.pdbx_description
1 polymer ?
#
loop_
_entity_poly.entity_id
_entity_poly.type
_entity_poly.pdbx_seq_one_letter_code
_entity_poly.pdbx_strand_id
1 'polypeptide(L)'
;MSNQSHFISKAKTFRLHFKLSESDIDYLLVEKEIKYRGLELGSRTLTLELAEAYPLIYGIEYCDFKKEETGIPDFDDLPQVTKDYILNHPKDSGNKAGTKGTKNMSSYVIRAIKNYSVGHEFLNVDILNLLPPPLNQATSITWKNGLLKGLVKSTNRFKEYKDDREETKRGMIYTLVKPVTPELLEKALKNIEKG
;
A
#
# COMPACT_ATOMS: atom_id res chain seq x y z
N MET A 1 29.53 3.03 7.75
CA MET A 1 28.20 3.67 7.51
C MET A 1 28.01 4.76 8.55
N SER A 2 27.30 5.85 8.25
CA SER A 2 26.99 6.86 9.28
C SER A 2 25.88 6.38 10.20
N ASN A 3 25.85 6.88 11.44
CA ASN A 3 24.78 6.58 12.41
C ASN A 3 23.38 6.90 11.85
N GLN A 4 23.30 7.95 11.02
CA GLN A 4 22.07 8.32 10.32
C GLN A 4 21.66 7.26 9.29
N SER A 5 22.58 6.78 8.45
CA SER A 5 22.27 5.74 7.46
C SER A 5 21.82 4.43 8.13
N HIS A 6 22.42 4.07 9.26
CA HIS A 6 22.03 2.90 10.04
C HIS A 6 20.59 3.04 10.58
N PHE A 7 20.28 4.18 11.20
CA PHE A 7 18.92 4.47 11.70
C PHE A 7 17.88 4.38 10.59
N ILE A 8 18.13 5.04 9.44
CA ILE A 8 17.19 5.08 8.32
C ILE A 8 16.93 3.67 7.77
N SER A 9 17.99 2.87 7.61
CA SER A 9 17.87 1.49 7.16
C SER A 9 17.04 0.64 8.13
N LYS A 10 17.28 0.77 9.44
CA LYS A 10 16.55 0.04 10.47
C LYS A 10 15.08 0.46 10.54
N ALA A 11 14.81 1.77 10.56
CA ALA A 11 13.46 2.31 10.52
C ALA A 11 12.68 1.82 9.29
N LYS A 12 13.30 1.81 8.12
CA LYS A 12 12.70 1.26 6.90
C LYS A 12 12.29 -0.20 7.08
N THR A 13 13.17 -1.03 7.65
CA THR A 13 12.88 -2.45 7.91
C THR A 13 11.69 -2.62 8.85
N PHE A 14 11.64 -1.86 9.95
CA PHE A 14 10.54 -1.93 10.91
C PHE A 14 9.20 -1.57 10.29
N ARG A 15 9.11 -0.41 9.61
CA ARG A 15 7.82 0.00 9.02
C ARG A 15 7.34 -0.98 7.94
N LEU A 16 8.27 -1.53 7.14
CA LEU A 16 7.92 -2.46 6.07
C LEU A 16 7.45 -3.81 6.62
N HIS A 17 8.00 -4.26 7.75
CA HIS A 17 7.53 -5.46 8.45
C HIS A 17 6.04 -5.36 8.79
N PHE A 18 5.62 -4.22 9.36
CA PHE A 18 4.22 -3.94 9.68
C PHE A 18 3.41 -3.37 8.50
N LYS A 19 3.99 -3.35 7.29
CA LYS A 19 3.35 -2.87 6.05
C LYS A 19 2.91 -1.40 6.10
N LEU A 20 3.60 -0.60 6.91
CA LEU A 20 3.40 0.83 7.04
C LEU A 20 4.23 1.60 6.00
N SER A 21 3.60 2.55 5.34
CA SER A 21 4.25 3.54 4.48
C SER A 21 4.82 4.71 5.28
N GLU A 22 5.61 5.56 4.62
CA GLU A 22 6.04 6.81 5.23
C GLU A 22 4.87 7.72 5.67
N SER A 23 3.74 7.68 4.95
CA SER A 23 2.55 8.46 5.31
C SER A 23 1.88 7.95 6.57
N ASP A 24 1.92 6.64 6.77
CA ASP A 24 1.33 5.98 7.93
C ASP A 24 2.18 6.27 9.17
N ILE A 25 3.50 6.30 9.00
CA ILE A 25 4.42 6.79 10.04
C ILE A 25 4.17 8.26 10.35
N ASP A 26 3.99 9.14 9.35
CA ASP A 26 3.64 10.55 9.59
C ASP A 26 2.34 10.67 10.42
N TYR A 27 1.35 9.82 10.17
CA TYR A 27 0.10 9.81 10.92
C TYR A 27 0.33 9.39 12.37
N LEU A 28 1.09 8.31 12.60
CA LEU A 28 1.42 7.84 13.95
C LEU A 28 2.29 8.83 14.74
N LEU A 29 2.93 9.78 14.06
CA LEU A 29 3.71 10.86 14.66
C LEU A 29 2.96 12.19 14.75
N VAL A 30 1.68 12.26 14.35
CA VAL A 30 0.95 13.52 14.19
C VAL A 30 0.88 14.34 15.48
N GLU A 31 0.68 13.69 16.63
CA GLU A 31 0.61 14.34 17.94
C GLU A 31 1.93 14.99 18.37
N LYS A 32 3.06 14.57 17.75
CA LYS A 32 4.37 15.16 18.01
C LYS A 32 4.77 16.21 16.97
N GLU A 33 3.90 16.51 16.01
CA GLU A 33 4.13 17.49 14.93
C GLU A 33 5.39 17.21 14.07
N ILE A 34 5.83 15.95 14.03
CA ILE A 34 7.03 15.50 13.31
C ILE A 34 6.61 14.75 12.04
N LYS A 35 7.43 14.81 10.98
CA LYS A 35 7.23 14.00 9.76
C LYS A 35 8.44 13.12 9.45
N TYR A 36 8.16 11.87 9.14
CA TYR A 36 9.12 10.86 8.69
C TYR A 36 9.32 10.88 7.17
N ARG A 37 8.28 11.20 6.40
CA ARG A 37 8.32 11.16 4.94
C ARG A 37 9.48 11.97 4.34
N GLY A 38 10.13 11.36 3.34
CA GLY A 38 11.31 11.91 2.68
C GLY A 38 12.64 11.58 3.37
N LEU A 39 12.61 10.97 4.56
CA LEU A 39 13.83 10.54 5.24
C LEU A 39 14.55 9.42 4.48
N GLU A 40 13.82 8.46 3.90
CA GLU A 40 14.43 7.36 3.15
C GLU A 40 15.00 7.76 1.80
N LEU A 41 14.41 8.80 1.18
CA LEU A 41 14.87 9.35 -0.09
C LEU A 41 16.02 10.35 0.08
N GLY A 42 16.42 10.64 1.32
CA GLY A 42 17.43 11.66 1.64
C GLY A 42 16.98 13.09 1.35
N SER A 43 15.69 13.32 1.06
CA SER A 43 15.13 14.65 0.87
C SER A 43 14.84 15.38 2.19
N ARG A 44 15.00 14.68 3.31
CA ARG A 44 14.91 15.20 4.67
C ARG A 44 16.05 14.66 5.53
N THR A 45 16.54 15.51 6.43
CA THR A 45 17.58 15.15 7.42
C THR A 45 16.94 14.50 8.65
N LEU A 46 17.61 13.50 9.23
CA LEU A 46 17.21 12.92 10.51
C LEU A 46 17.44 13.95 11.64
N THR A 47 16.37 14.42 12.27
CA THR A 47 16.46 15.21 13.51
C THR A 47 16.52 14.30 14.72
N LEU A 48 17.04 14.82 15.84
CA LEU A 48 17.06 14.08 17.11
C LEU A 48 15.63 13.75 17.57
N GLU A 49 14.71 14.71 17.47
CA GLU A 49 13.30 14.54 17.85
C GLU A 49 12.64 13.40 17.04
N LEU A 50 12.91 13.31 15.73
CA LEU A 50 12.40 12.21 14.91
C LEU A 50 13.05 10.88 15.29
N ALA A 51 14.36 10.90 15.60
CA ALA A 51 15.08 9.71 16.02
C ALA A 51 14.55 9.15 17.34
N GLU A 52 14.10 10.03 18.25
CA GLU A 52 13.48 9.68 19.53
C GLU A 52 12.01 9.30 19.40
N ALA A 53 11.24 9.99 18.56
CA ALA A 53 9.81 9.75 18.42
C ALA A 53 9.47 8.49 17.61
N TYR A 54 10.25 8.19 16.57
CA TYR A 54 9.93 7.09 15.66
C TYR A 54 9.90 5.70 16.34
N PRO A 55 10.89 5.31 17.16
CA PRO A 55 10.90 3.98 17.79
C PRO A 55 9.71 3.73 18.74
N LEU A 56 9.17 4.80 19.33
CA LEU A 56 8.03 4.73 20.23
C LEU A 56 6.76 4.22 19.54
N ILE A 57 6.66 4.33 18.21
CA ILE A 57 5.59 3.71 17.41
C ILE A 57 5.54 2.19 17.66
N TYR A 58 6.68 1.57 17.95
CA TYR A 58 6.81 0.14 18.21
C TYR A 58 7.00 -0.17 19.70
N GLY A 59 6.83 0.81 20.58
CA GLY A 59 7.03 0.64 22.02
C GLY A 59 8.50 0.50 22.43
N ILE A 60 9.42 0.98 21.60
CA ILE A 60 10.86 0.86 21.83
C ILE A 60 11.45 2.22 22.15
N GLU A 61 12.26 2.29 23.20
CA GLU A 61 13.03 3.48 23.54
C GLU A 61 14.18 3.71 22.55
N TYR A 62 14.52 4.98 22.30
CA TYR A 62 15.56 5.34 21.33
C TYR A 62 16.92 4.69 21.61
N CYS A 63 17.30 4.60 22.89
CA CYS A 63 18.54 3.98 23.33
C CYS A 63 18.60 2.49 22.97
N ASP A 64 17.46 1.80 23.02
CA ASP A 64 17.36 0.40 22.64
C ASP A 64 17.28 0.25 21.13
N PHE A 65 16.52 1.11 20.45
CA PHE A 65 16.41 1.06 18.99
C PHE A 65 17.76 1.17 18.28
N LYS A 66 18.70 1.94 18.84
CA LYS A 66 20.07 2.10 18.34
C LYS A 66 20.93 0.84 18.41
N LYS A 67 20.63 -0.11 19.31
CA LYS A 67 21.42 -1.34 19.45
C LYS A 67 21.16 -2.25 18.26
N GLU A 68 22.21 -2.89 17.74
CA GLU A 68 22.08 -3.78 16.57
C GLU A 68 21.20 -4.99 16.88
N GLU A 69 21.25 -5.49 18.12
CA GLU A 69 20.48 -6.64 18.62
C GLU A 69 18.98 -6.39 18.80
N THR A 70 18.52 -5.13 18.80
CA THR A 70 17.11 -4.82 18.99
C THR A 70 16.31 -5.25 17.77
N GLY A 71 15.57 -6.34 17.94
CA GLY A 71 14.69 -6.96 16.94
C GLY A 71 13.37 -6.22 16.77
N ILE A 72 12.62 -6.67 15.76
CA ILE A 72 11.26 -6.20 15.50
C ILE A 72 10.35 -6.87 16.54
N PRO A 73 9.52 -6.11 17.27
CA PRO A 73 8.63 -6.66 18.29
C PRO A 73 7.50 -7.46 17.65
N ASP A 74 6.86 -8.34 18.41
CA ASP A 74 5.66 -9.02 17.96
C ASP A 74 4.48 -8.03 17.91
N PHE A 75 3.47 -8.36 17.10
CA PHE A 75 2.29 -7.51 16.93
C PHE A 75 1.58 -7.23 18.27
N ASP A 76 1.53 -8.24 19.15
CA ASP A 76 0.89 -8.14 20.45
C ASP A 76 1.65 -7.26 21.45
N ASP A 77 2.91 -6.94 21.17
CA ASP A 77 3.75 -6.07 22.00
C ASP A 77 3.75 -4.60 21.54
N LEU A 78 3.09 -4.30 20.42
CA LEU A 78 2.99 -2.94 19.92
C LEU A 78 2.19 -2.03 20.87
N PRO A 79 2.40 -0.70 20.82
CA PRO A 79 1.49 0.26 21.45
C PRO A 79 0.07 0.14 20.90
N GLN A 80 -0.94 0.35 21.76
CA GLN A 80 -2.34 0.20 21.37
C GLN A 80 -2.71 1.09 20.18
N VAL A 81 -2.24 2.34 20.14
CA VAL A 81 -2.46 3.27 19.03
C VAL A 81 -1.96 2.70 17.71
N THR A 82 -0.79 2.06 17.71
CA THR A 82 -0.21 1.43 16.52
C THR A 82 -0.97 0.17 16.12
N LYS A 83 -1.40 -0.67 17.09
CA LYS A 83 -2.27 -1.83 16.80
C LYS A 83 -3.58 -1.40 16.19
N ASP A 84 -4.26 -0.44 16.81
CA ASP A 84 -5.54 0.10 16.34
C ASP A 84 -5.37 0.69 14.94
N TYR A 85 -4.27 1.40 14.70
CA TYR A 85 -3.97 1.91 13.37
C TYR A 85 -3.82 0.77 12.36
N ILE A 86 -2.98 -0.23 12.63
CA ILE A 86 -2.74 -1.36 11.72
C ILE A 86 -4.00 -2.20 11.47
N LEU A 87 -4.85 -2.39 12.48
CA LEU A 87 -6.09 -3.18 12.39
C LEU A 87 -7.21 -2.42 11.66
N ASN A 88 -7.34 -1.13 11.93
CA ASN A 88 -8.42 -0.30 11.39
C ASN A 88 -8.05 0.37 10.06
N HIS A 89 -6.77 0.40 9.68
CA HIS A 89 -6.36 0.78 8.34
C HIS A 89 -6.41 -0.44 7.40
N PRO A 90 -7.22 -0.38 6.32
CA PRO A 90 -6.97 -1.21 5.16
C PRO A 90 -5.51 -0.98 4.73
N LYS A 91 -4.83 -2.01 4.21
CA LYS A 91 -3.39 -2.06 3.83
C LYS A 91 -2.89 -1.00 2.82
N ASP A 92 -3.60 0.12 2.63
CA ASP A 92 -3.56 0.98 1.45
C ASP A 92 -3.42 2.50 1.72
N SER A 93 -3.33 2.99 2.96
CA SER A 93 -3.21 4.44 3.25
C SER A 93 -1.91 5.10 2.79
N GLY A 94 -0.88 4.30 2.50
CA GLY A 94 0.40 4.77 2.03
C GLY A 94 0.59 4.92 0.53
N ASN A 95 -0.30 4.30 -0.26
CA ASN A 95 -0.09 4.15 -1.70
C ASN A 95 -0.85 5.20 -2.52
N LYS A 96 -1.07 6.43 -2.02
CA LYS A 96 -1.77 7.46 -2.82
C LYS A 96 -1.14 7.55 -4.21
N ALA A 97 -1.90 7.19 -5.23
CA ALA A 97 -1.47 7.30 -6.60
C ALA A 97 -1.28 8.80 -6.88
N GLY A 98 -0.03 9.24 -7.10
CA GLY A 98 0.25 10.64 -7.41
C GLY A 98 -0.52 11.12 -8.64
N THR A 99 -0.38 12.39 -9.02
CA THR A 99 -1.05 12.96 -10.21
C THR A 99 -0.72 12.21 -11.52
N LYS A 100 0.38 11.45 -11.57
CA LYS A 100 0.69 10.50 -12.65
C LYS A 100 0.17 9.07 -12.40
N GLY A 101 -0.09 8.69 -11.14
CA GLY A 101 -0.63 7.39 -10.76
C GLY A 101 -2.04 7.15 -11.32
N THR A 102 -2.85 8.20 -11.54
CA THR A 102 -4.12 8.12 -12.30
C THR A 102 -3.92 7.63 -13.74
N LYS A 103 -2.79 7.97 -14.39
CA LYS A 103 -2.42 7.46 -15.71
C LYS A 103 -1.96 6.00 -15.69
N ASN A 104 -1.60 5.47 -14.51
CA ASN A 104 -1.05 4.14 -14.30
C ASN A 104 -2.05 3.14 -13.69
N MET A 105 -3.35 3.42 -13.76
CA MET A 105 -4.44 2.54 -13.30
C MET A 105 -4.21 1.05 -13.66
N SER A 106 -3.83 0.78 -14.92
CA SER A 106 -3.54 -0.59 -15.38
C SER A 106 -2.45 -1.31 -14.57
N SER A 107 -1.43 -0.58 -14.10
CA SER A 107 -0.33 -1.15 -13.31
C SER A 107 -0.78 -1.47 -11.88
N TYR A 108 -1.58 -0.59 -11.26
CA TYR A 108 -2.17 -0.84 -9.94
C TYR A 108 -3.15 -2.01 -9.98
N VAL A 109 -3.96 -2.12 -11.03
CA VAL A 109 -4.84 -3.27 -11.24
C VAL A 109 -4.04 -4.57 -11.32
N ILE A 110 -2.96 -4.62 -12.10
CA ILE A 110 -2.10 -5.83 -12.20
C ILE A 110 -1.54 -6.24 -10.83
N ARG A 111 -1.11 -5.27 -10.02
CA ARG A 111 -0.66 -5.53 -8.65
C ARG A 111 -1.77 -6.11 -7.78
N ALA A 112 -3.01 -5.63 -7.92
CA ALA A 112 -4.16 -6.10 -7.16
C ALA A 112 -4.56 -7.54 -7.54
N ILE A 113 -4.55 -7.88 -8.83
CA ILE A 113 -4.95 -9.21 -9.31
C ILE A 113 -3.80 -10.23 -9.41
N LYS A 114 -2.60 -9.91 -8.90
CA LYS A 114 -1.40 -10.74 -9.09
C LYS A 114 -1.53 -12.18 -8.58
N ASN A 115 -2.37 -12.41 -7.57
CA ASN A 115 -2.58 -13.71 -6.95
C ASN A 115 -3.84 -14.43 -7.46
N TYR A 116 -4.56 -13.84 -8.41
CA TYR A 116 -5.76 -14.46 -8.95
C TYR A 116 -5.38 -15.61 -9.89
N SER A 117 -6.07 -16.75 -9.74
CA SER A 117 -5.94 -17.87 -10.65
C SER A 117 -6.66 -17.57 -11.97
N VAL A 118 -6.20 -18.19 -13.06
CA VAL A 118 -6.98 -18.20 -14.31
C VAL A 118 -8.36 -18.81 -14.03
N GLY A 119 -9.41 -18.20 -14.58
CA GLY A 119 -10.80 -18.55 -14.29
C GLY A 119 -11.40 -17.84 -13.08
N HIS A 120 -10.61 -17.12 -12.28
CA HIS A 120 -11.15 -16.34 -11.17
C HIS A 120 -12.10 -15.25 -11.67
N GLU A 121 -13.28 -15.17 -11.06
CA GLU A 121 -14.33 -14.23 -11.42
C GLU A 121 -14.45 -13.11 -10.40
N PHE A 122 -14.62 -11.88 -10.87
CA PHE A 122 -14.69 -10.69 -10.03
C PHE A 122 -15.50 -9.57 -10.70
N LEU A 123 -15.92 -8.59 -9.91
CA LEU A 123 -16.52 -7.33 -10.36
C LEU A 123 -15.46 -6.23 -10.44
N ASN A 124 -15.72 -5.17 -11.20
CA ASN A 124 -14.84 -4.00 -11.21
C ASN A 124 -14.71 -3.39 -9.80
N VAL A 125 -15.80 -3.34 -9.03
CA VAL A 125 -15.81 -2.78 -7.67
C VAL A 125 -14.87 -3.56 -6.74
N ASP A 126 -14.79 -4.87 -6.88
CA ASP A 126 -13.88 -5.72 -6.08
C ASP A 126 -12.43 -5.30 -6.32
N ILE A 127 -12.07 -4.98 -7.56
CA ILE A 127 -10.72 -4.53 -7.90
C ILE A 127 -10.49 -3.09 -7.45
N LEU A 128 -11.44 -2.19 -7.70
CA LEU A 128 -11.34 -0.77 -7.34
C LEU A 128 -11.12 -0.59 -5.83
N ASN A 129 -11.79 -1.40 -5.01
CA ASN A 129 -11.62 -1.42 -3.56
C ASN A 129 -10.22 -1.84 -3.10
N LEU A 130 -9.45 -2.51 -3.96
CA LEU A 130 -8.05 -2.89 -3.71
C LEU A 130 -7.04 -1.86 -4.24
N LEU A 131 -7.52 -0.79 -4.89
CA LEU A 131 -6.65 0.25 -5.43
C LEU A 131 -6.49 1.38 -4.41
N PRO A 132 -5.38 2.12 -4.47
CA PRO A 132 -5.23 3.29 -3.62
C PRO A 132 -6.01 4.50 -4.14
N PRO A 133 -6.34 5.49 -3.28
CA PRO A 133 -6.88 6.76 -3.73
C PRO A 133 -5.97 7.53 -4.71
N PRO A 134 -6.52 8.23 -5.71
CA PRO A 134 -7.95 8.33 -6.06
C PRO A 134 -8.46 7.21 -6.99
N LEU A 135 -7.64 6.18 -7.28
CA LEU A 135 -8.01 5.13 -8.22
C LEU A 135 -9.19 4.28 -7.74
N ASN A 136 -9.33 4.09 -6.43
CA ASN A 136 -10.49 3.42 -5.84
C ASN A 136 -11.81 4.15 -6.03
N GLN A 137 -11.79 5.45 -6.33
CA GLN A 137 -12.98 6.25 -6.61
C GLN A 137 -13.36 6.24 -8.09
N ALA A 138 -12.61 5.55 -8.95
CA ALA A 138 -12.94 5.45 -10.36
C ALA A 138 -14.24 4.65 -10.56
N THR A 139 -15.04 5.02 -11.56
CA THR A 139 -16.31 4.34 -11.86
C THR A 139 -16.12 3.05 -12.65
N SER A 140 -14.96 2.86 -13.30
CA SER A 140 -14.69 1.70 -14.15
C SER A 140 -13.20 1.48 -14.41
N ILE A 141 -12.87 0.26 -14.86
CA ILE A 141 -11.52 -0.13 -15.29
C ILE A 141 -11.53 -0.42 -16.80
N THR A 142 -10.59 0.17 -17.53
CA THR A 142 -10.46 -0.04 -18.99
C THR A 142 -9.64 -1.29 -19.29
N TRP A 143 -10.31 -2.44 -19.42
CA TRP A 143 -9.67 -3.74 -19.66
C TRP A 143 -9.09 -3.95 -21.07
N LYS A 144 -9.51 -3.16 -22.06
CA LYS A 144 -9.14 -3.39 -23.48
C LYS A 144 -7.80 -2.78 -23.90
N ASN A 145 -7.15 -2.01 -23.01
CA ASN A 145 -5.99 -1.19 -23.35
C ASN A 145 -4.77 -1.47 -22.44
N GLY A 146 -3.59 -1.10 -22.92
CA GLY A 146 -2.35 -1.12 -22.14
C GLY A 146 -1.99 -2.51 -21.61
N LEU A 147 -1.50 -2.57 -20.37
CA LEU A 147 -1.04 -3.81 -19.74
C LEU A 147 -2.18 -4.81 -19.46
N LEU A 148 -3.43 -4.34 -19.38
CA LEU A 148 -4.59 -5.20 -19.11
C LEU A 148 -5.12 -5.91 -20.36
N LYS A 149 -4.67 -5.50 -21.55
CA LYS A 149 -5.19 -5.97 -22.82
C LYS A 149 -5.06 -7.50 -22.93
N GLY A 150 -6.21 -8.17 -22.95
CA GLY A 150 -6.29 -9.62 -23.12
C GLY A 150 -5.98 -10.43 -21.86
N LEU A 151 -5.81 -9.80 -20.69
CA LEU A 151 -5.75 -10.50 -19.40
C LEU A 151 -7.12 -10.95 -18.92
N VAL A 152 -8.14 -10.13 -19.20
CA VAL A 152 -9.48 -10.28 -18.63
C VAL A 152 -10.52 -10.26 -19.75
N LYS A 153 -11.56 -11.08 -19.59
CA LYS A 153 -12.72 -11.12 -20.49
C LYS A 153 -13.99 -10.81 -19.70
N SER A 154 -14.87 -10.00 -20.29
CA SER A 154 -16.23 -9.88 -19.77
C SER A 154 -17.01 -11.16 -20.06
N THR A 155 -17.74 -11.64 -19.06
CA THR A 155 -18.61 -12.81 -19.20
C THR A 155 -19.99 -12.46 -19.77
N ASN A 156 -20.32 -11.17 -19.91
CA ASN A 156 -21.67 -10.64 -20.16
C ASN A 156 -22.72 -11.06 -19.09
N ARG A 157 -22.29 -11.66 -17.98
CA ARG A 157 -23.14 -11.95 -16.82
C ARG A 157 -23.05 -10.79 -15.82
N PHE A 158 -24.10 -10.64 -15.02
CA PHE A 158 -24.18 -9.59 -14.01
C PHE A 158 -24.47 -10.19 -12.63
N LYS A 159 -23.92 -9.58 -11.59
CA LYS A 159 -24.19 -9.90 -10.19
C LYS A 159 -24.62 -8.65 -9.45
N GLU A 160 -25.55 -8.79 -8.52
CA GLU A 160 -25.92 -7.72 -7.61
C GLU A 160 -24.90 -7.59 -6.48
N TYR A 161 -24.64 -6.35 -6.08
CA TYR A 161 -23.78 -6.01 -4.95
C TYR A 161 -24.34 -4.78 -4.23
N LYS A 162 -23.97 -4.63 -2.96
CA LYS A 162 -24.26 -3.46 -2.13
C LYS A 162 -23.08 -2.48 -2.27
N ASP A 163 -23.36 -1.22 -2.55
CA ASP A 163 -22.33 -0.18 -2.48
C ASP A 163 -22.16 0.36 -1.04
N ASP A 164 -21.26 1.33 -0.86
CA ASP A 164 -20.95 1.94 0.44
C ASP A 164 -22.16 2.66 1.09
N ARG A 165 -23.25 2.88 0.33
CA ARG A 165 -24.51 3.47 0.81
C ARG A 165 -25.61 2.43 1.03
N GLU A 166 -25.24 1.15 1.00
CA GLU A 166 -26.15 0.00 1.04
C GLU A 166 -27.17 -0.05 -0.10
N GLU A 167 -26.92 0.68 -1.19
CA GLU A 167 -27.77 0.64 -2.38
C GLU A 167 -27.45 -0.61 -3.20
N THR A 168 -28.50 -1.26 -3.72
CA THR A 168 -28.31 -2.41 -4.60
C THR A 168 -27.91 -1.93 -6.00
N LYS A 169 -26.73 -2.37 -6.45
CA LYS A 169 -26.18 -2.10 -7.78
C LYS A 169 -25.97 -3.41 -8.52
N ARG A 170 -25.94 -3.34 -9.86
CA ARG A 170 -25.56 -4.48 -10.72
C ARG A 170 -24.18 -4.24 -11.31
N GLY A 171 -23.30 -5.21 -11.14
CA GLY A 171 -21.95 -5.22 -11.68
C GLY A 171 -21.80 -6.31 -12.74
N MET A 172 -21.04 -6.03 -13.79
CA MET A 172 -20.65 -7.03 -14.78
C MET A 172 -19.55 -7.95 -14.21
N ILE A 173 -19.69 -9.24 -14.43
CA ILE A 173 -18.70 -10.25 -14.02
C ILE A 173 -17.60 -10.34 -15.08
N TYR A 174 -16.36 -10.24 -14.62
CA TYR A 174 -15.16 -10.41 -15.40
C TYR A 174 -14.43 -11.68 -14.98
N THR A 175 -13.71 -12.30 -15.90
CA THR A 175 -12.91 -13.50 -15.64
C THR A 175 -11.47 -13.28 -16.09
N LEU A 176 -10.51 -13.66 -15.25
CA LEU A 176 -9.10 -13.68 -15.62
C LEU A 176 -8.84 -14.83 -16.62
N VAL A 177 -8.41 -14.51 -17.84
CA VAL A 177 -8.17 -15.49 -18.91
C VAL A 177 -6.67 -15.76 -19.14
N LYS A 178 -5.78 -14.94 -18.58
CA LYS A 178 -4.33 -15.15 -18.61
C LYS A 178 -3.71 -14.86 -17.25
N PRO A 179 -2.67 -15.61 -16.84
CA PRO A 179 -1.99 -15.34 -15.58
C PRO A 179 -1.25 -14.00 -15.63
N VAL A 180 -1.10 -13.37 -14.47
CA VAL A 180 -0.17 -12.26 -14.30
C VAL A 180 1.25 -12.84 -14.22
N THR A 181 2.03 -12.71 -15.28
CA THR A 181 3.40 -13.23 -15.29
C THR A 181 4.33 -12.37 -14.44
N PRO A 182 5.46 -12.91 -13.94
CA PRO A 182 6.45 -12.13 -13.20
C PRO A 182 6.95 -10.91 -13.96
N GLU A 183 7.18 -11.03 -15.28
CA GLU A 183 7.65 -9.92 -16.13
C GLU A 183 6.60 -8.81 -16.24
N LEU A 184 5.33 -9.21 -16.35
CA LEU A 184 4.21 -8.29 -16.40
C LEU A 184 4.02 -7.55 -15.08
N LEU A 185 4.17 -8.27 -13.95
CA LEU A 185 4.14 -7.69 -12.61
C LEU A 185 5.31 -6.72 -12.41
N GLU A 186 6.53 -7.11 -12.79
CA GLU A 186 7.71 -6.26 -12.68
C GLU A 186 7.54 -4.96 -13.50
N LYS A 187 7.01 -5.08 -14.73
CA LYS A 187 6.69 -3.91 -15.57
C LYS A 187 5.66 -3.00 -14.93
N ALA A 188 4.62 -3.56 -14.30
CA ALA A 188 3.63 -2.79 -13.57
C ALA A 188 4.24 -2.06 -12.36
N LEU A 189 5.08 -2.73 -11.58
CA LEU A 189 5.75 -2.12 -10.41
C LEU A 189 6.69 -0.99 -10.83
N LYS A 190 7.50 -1.18 -11.88
CA LYS A 190 8.37 -0.11 -12.44
C LYS A 190 7.58 1.12 -12.89
N ASN A 191 6.39 0.92 -13.46
CA ASN A 191 5.53 2.04 -13.87
C ASN A 191 4.96 2.81 -12.67
N ILE A 192 4.67 2.11 -11.56
CA ILE A 192 4.20 2.71 -10.31
C ILE A 192 5.33 3.54 -9.68
N GLU A 193 6.55 3.02 -9.63
CA GLU A 193 7.70 3.70 -9.03
C GLU A 193 8.16 4.94 -9.81
N LYS A 194 7.93 4.98 -11.13
CA LYS A 194 8.29 6.13 -11.99
C LYS A 194 7.21 7.23 -12.05
N GLY A 195 6.02 6.98 -11.48
CA GLY A 195 4.86 7.86 -11.57
C GLY A 195 4.69 8.76 -10.36
#